data_AF-A0A9W4GGQ4-F1
#
_entry.id   AF-A0A9W4GGQ4-F1
#
_cell.length_a   1.000
_cell.length_b   1.000
_cell.length_c   1.000
_cell.angle_alpha   90.00
_cell.angle_beta   90.00
_cell.angle_gamma   90.00
#
_symmetry.space_group_name_H-M   'P 1'
#
loop_
_entity.id
_entity.type
_entity.pdbx_description
1 polymer ?
#
loop_
_entity_poly.entity_id
_entity_poly.type
_entity_poly.pdbx_seq_one_letter_code
_entity_poly.pdbx_strand_id
1 'polypeptide(L)' 'MAASGALYNLLFRKNYVFLGVVFASAFAFEIGFDKSIDRIWDRTNAGRQWKDIRSRYVQSAEEDDE' A
#
# COMPACT_ATOMS: atom_id res chain seq x y z
N MET A 1 25.46 11.92 16.62
CA MET A 1 25.96 12.82 15.55
C MET A 1 26.60 12.09 14.36
N ALA A 2 27.37 11.01 14.55
CA ALA A 2 28.06 10.32 13.45
C ALA A 2 27.13 9.70 12.38
N ALA A 3 26.00 9.10 12.77
CA ALA A 3 25.10 8.42 11.84
C ALA A 3 24.36 9.36 10.86
N SER A 4 23.93 10.53 11.33
CA SER A 4 23.28 11.55 10.48
C SER A 4 24.24 12.09 9.43
N GLY A 5 25.50 12.35 9.80
CA GLY A 5 26.54 12.76 8.87
C GLY A 5 26.87 11.70 7.81
N ALA A 6 26.92 10.43 8.21
CA ALA A 6 27.15 9.32 7.27
C ALA A 6 25.98 9.16 6.28
N LEU A 7 24.73 9.21 6.78
CA LEU A 7 23.52 9.12 5.97
C LEU A 7 23.41 10.26 4.95
N TYR A 8 23.71 11.49 5.38
CA TYR A 8 23.70 12.67 4.50
C TYR A 8 24.72 12.52 3.36
N ASN A 9 25.95 12.13 3.69
CA ASN A 9 27.00 11.94 2.68
C ASN A 9 26.67 10.81 1.70
N LEU A 10 26.00 9.75 2.16
CA LEU A 10 25.65 8.59 1.35
C LEU A 10 24.45 8.86 0.42
N LEU A 11 23.37 9.45 0.94
CA LEU A 11 22.08 9.51 0.23
C LEU A 11 21.72 10.91 -0.29
N PHE A 12 22.18 11.97 0.37
CA PHE A 12 21.63 13.33 0.17
C PHE A 12 22.65 14.34 -0.40
N ARG A 13 23.95 14.08 -0.30
CA ARG A 13 25.00 15.05 -0.70
C ARG A 13 25.18 15.22 -2.21
N LYS A 14 24.87 14.19 -3.01
CA LYS A 14 25.05 14.21 -4.48
C LYS A 14 23.68 14.24 -5.15
N ASN A 15 23.39 15.28 -5.93
CA ASN A 15 22.07 15.50 -6.54
C ASN A 15 21.56 14.29 -7.34
N TYR A 16 22.42 13.63 -8.12
CA TYR A 16 22.02 12.45 -8.90
C TYR A 16 21.72 11.22 -8.02
N VAL A 17 22.47 11.04 -6.93
CA VAL A 17 22.20 9.97 -5.95
C VAL A 17 20.90 10.26 -5.23
N PHE A 18 20.71 11.50 -4.79
CA PHE A 18 19.48 11.94 -4.13
C PHE A 18 18.25 11.69 -5.01
N LEU A 19 18.30 12.04 -6.30
CA LEU A 19 17.22 11.77 -7.24
C LEU A 19 16.89 10.27 -7.32
N GLY A 20 17.92 9.40 -7.40
CA GLY A 20 17.73 7.95 -7.39
C GLY A 20 17.12 7.43 -6.09
N VAL A 21 17.55 7.96 -4.94
CA VAL A 21 17.00 7.63 -3.62
C VAL A 21 15.52 8.03 -3.54
N VAL A 22 15.16 9.22 -4.01
CA VAL A 22 13.76 9.69 -4.02
C VAL A 22 12.91 8.72 -4.83
N PHE A 23 13.29 8.38 -6.07
CA PHE A 23 12.50 7.46 -6.89
C PHE A 23 12.41 6.06 -6.28
N ALA A 24 13.51 5.49 -5.83
CA ALA A 24 13.51 4.17 -5.20
C ALA A 24 12.62 4.16 -3.95
N SER A 25 12.71 5.20 -3.11
CA SER A 25 11.88 5.33 -1.91
C SER A 25 10.41 5.52 -2.24
N ALA A 26 10.07 6.25 -3.31
CA ALA A 26 8.69 6.45 -3.73
C ALA A 26 8.03 5.13 -4.12
N PHE A 27 8.68 4.31 -4.96
CA PHE A 27 8.15 2.99 -5.33
C PHE A 27 8.02 2.04 -4.13
N ALA A 28 9.05 2.00 -3.27
CA ALA A 28 9.01 1.16 -2.08
C ALA A 28 7.89 1.61 -1.11
N PHE A 29 7.72 2.93 -0.96
CA PHE A 29 6.69 3.52 -0.12
C PHE A 29 5.30 3.25 -0.68
N GLU A 30 5.05 3.48 -1.97
CA GLU A 30 3.77 3.21 -2.64
C GLU A 30 3.29 1.78 -2.37
N ILE A 31 4.12 0.77 -2.68
CA ILE A 31 3.77 -0.64 -2.49
C ILE A 31 3.49 -0.95 -1.01
N GLY A 32 4.32 -0.43 -0.10
CA GLY A 32 4.17 -0.69 1.33
C GLY A 32 2.95 0.01 1.92
N PHE A 33 2.74 1.26 1.54
CA PHE A 33 1.69 2.13 2.04
C PHE A 33 0.32 1.66 1.58
N ASP A 34 0.13 1.42 0.28
CA ASP A 34 -1.16 0.97 -0.28
C ASP A 34 -1.62 -0.32 0.41
N LYS A 35 -0.75 -1.34 0.46
CA LYS A 35 -1.07 -2.61 1.13
C LYS A 35 -1.38 -2.45 2.61
N SER A 36 -0.69 -1.53 3.28
CA SER A 36 -0.89 -1.30 4.72
C SER A 36 -2.22 -0.62 4.98
N ILE A 37 -2.53 0.43 4.21
CA ILE A 37 -3.77 1.18 4.35
C ILE A 37 -4.97 0.33 3.92
N ASP A 38 -4.88 -0.42 2.82
CA ASP A 38 -5.90 -1.38 2.41
C ASP A 38 -6.20 -2.38 3.53
N ARG A 39 -5.16 -2.94 4.17
CA ARG A 39 -5.36 -3.87 5.28
C ARG A 39 -6.04 -3.24 6.49
N ILE A 40 -5.70 -1.99 6.80
CA ILE A 40 -6.36 -1.24 7.90
C ILE A 40 -7.81 -0.99 7.56
N TRP A 41 -8.08 -0.55 6.33
CA TRP A 41 -9.43 -0.30 5.82
C TRP A 41 -10.27 -1.57 5.85
N ASP A 42 -9.73 -2.67 5.36
CA ASP A 42 -10.37 -3.97 5.29
C ASP A 42 -10.79 -4.47 6.65
N ARG A 43 -9.90 -4.33 7.64
CA ARG A 43 -10.17 -4.75 9.01
C ARG A 43 -11.24 -3.89 9.67
N THR A 44 -11.21 -2.59 9.40
CA THR A 44 -12.14 -1.62 9.99
C THR A 44 -13.55 -1.77 9.39
N ASN A 45 -13.64 -2.17 8.13
CA ASN A 45 -14.90 -2.30 7.39
C ASN A 45 -15.30 -3.77 7.13
N ALA A 46 -14.73 -4.71 7.88
CA ALA A 46 -14.99 -6.14 7.72
C ALA A 46 -16.50 -6.44 7.78
N GLY A 47 -16.98 -7.26 6.84
CA GLY A 47 -18.39 -7.65 6.73
C GLY A 47 -19.28 -6.63 6.03
N ARG A 48 -18.75 -5.45 5.66
CA ARG A 48 -19.49 -4.41 4.93
C ARG A 48 -18.98 -4.21 3.50
N GLN A 49 -17.80 -4.74 3.19
CA GLN A 49 -17.21 -4.57 1.87
C GLN A 49 -17.86 -5.52 0.87
N TRP A 50 -17.92 -5.10 -0.40
CA TRP A 50 -18.45 -5.95 -1.47
C TRP A 50 -17.78 -7.32 -1.49
N LYS A 51 -16.45 -7.39 -1.35
CA LYS A 51 -15.71 -8.66 -1.29
C LYS A 51 -16.14 -9.60 -0.15
N ASP A 52 -16.71 -9.06 0.93
CA ASP A 52 -17.18 -9.84 2.08
C ASP A 52 -18.63 -10.33 1.88
N ILE A 53 -19.46 -9.57 1.16
CA ILE A 53 -20.90 -9.84 1.01
C ILE A 53 -21.30 -10.37 -0.38
N ARG A 54 -20.41 -10.30 -1.37
CA ARG A 54 -20.68 -10.62 -2.78
C ARG A 54 -21.29 -12.01 -2.96
N SER A 55 -20.80 -13.01 -2.24
CA SER A 55 -21.26 -14.40 -2.37
C SER A 55 -22.77 -14.53 -2.16
N ARG A 56 -23.34 -13.72 -1.26
CA ARG A 56 -24.78 -13.73 -0.95
C ARG A 56 -25.63 -13.27 -2.13
N TYR A 57 -25.15 -12.32 -2.92
CA TYR A 57 -25.94 -11.72 -4.00
C TYR A 57 -25.75 -12.44 -5.34
N VAL A 58 -24.58 -13.01 -5.58
CA VAL A 58 -24.34 -13.78 -6.81
C VAL A 58 -25.04 -15.13 -6.76
N GLN A 59 -25.09 -15.80 -5.60
CA GLN A 59 -25.83 -17.05 -5.43
C GLN A 59 -27.34 -16.84 -5.51
N SER A 60 -27.87 -15.79 -4.86
CA SER A 60 -29.31 -15.49 -4.96
C SER A 60 -29.75 -15.14 -6.38
N ALA A 61 -28.89 -14.50 -7.19
CA ALA A 61 -29.20 -14.26 -8.60
C ALA A 61 -29.22 -15.56 -9.43
N GLU A 62 -28.34 -16.52 -9.14
CA GLU A 62 -28.35 -17.84 -9.79
C GLU A 62 -29.58 -18.67 -9.37
N GLU A 63 -30.01 -18.59 -8.11
CA GLU A 63 -31.23 -19.26 -7.62
C GLU A 63 -32.53 -18.60 -8.12
N ASP A 64 -32.56 -17.29 -8.36
CA ASP A 64 -33.73 -16.56 -8.89
C ASP A 64 -33.92 -16.76 -10.41
N ASP A 65 -32.86 -17.16 -11.14
CA ASP A 65 -32.86 -17.39 -12.59
C ASP A 65 -33.17 -18.87 -12.98
N GLU A 66 -33.23 -19.80 -12.02
CA GLU A 66 -33.69 -21.21 -12.16
C GLU A 66 -35.19 -21.40 -11.83
#